data_AF-L1JMS8-F1
#
_entry.id   AF-L1JMS8-F1
#
_cell.length_a   1.000
_cell.length_b   1.000
_cell.length_c   1.000
_cell.angle_alpha   90.00
_cell.angle_beta   90.00
_cell.angle_gamma   90.00
#
_symmetry.space_group_name_H-M   'P 1'
#
loop_
_entity.id
_entity.type
_entity.pdbx_description
1 polymer ?
#
loop_
_entity_poly.entity_id
_entity_poly.type
_entity_poly.pdbx_seq_one_letter_code
_entity_poly.pdbx_strand_id
1 'polypeptide(L)' 'MLFPTLPMCMYGVAEFALASVLYHADFLRTNLQRNRPLWKSTLFQDEAMLNTLKSKVVCCMPKEARGRMEATGIPPHV' A
#
# COMPACT_ATOMS: atom_id res chain seq x y z
N MET A 1 -13.25 -11.96 -7.19
CA MET A 1 -12.32 -11.97 -6.04
C MET A 1 -11.05 -11.25 -6.44
N LEU A 2 -10.46 -10.41 -5.57
CA LEU A 2 -9.30 -9.56 -5.90
C LEU A 2 -7.99 -10.33 -6.07
N PHE A 3 -7.81 -11.44 -5.34
CA PHE A 3 -6.61 -12.28 -5.37
C PHE A 3 -6.97 -13.76 -5.59
N PRO A 4 -7.35 -14.15 -6.82
CA PRO A 4 -7.97 -15.46 -7.09
C PRO A 4 -7.05 -16.66 -6.84
N THR A 5 -5.73 -16.45 -6.79
CA THR A 5 -4.72 -17.49 -6.58
C THR A 5 -4.28 -17.62 -5.12
N LEU A 6 -4.72 -16.71 -4.23
CA LEU A 6 -4.34 -16.73 -2.82
C LEU A 6 -5.39 -17.46 -1.97
N PRO A 7 -4.98 -18.19 -0.91
CA PRO A 7 -5.90 -18.66 0.11
C PRO A 7 -6.62 -17.49 0.80
N MET A 8 -7.89 -17.67 1.18
CA MET A 8 -8.68 -16.61 1.83
C MET A 8 -8.01 -16.03 3.08
N CYS A 9 -7.30 -16.86 3.87
CA CYS A 9 -6.58 -16.40 5.06
C CYS A 9 -5.48 -15.38 4.76
N MET A 10 -5.01 -15.29 3.51
CA MET A 10 -3.98 -14.35 3.07
C MET A 10 -4.53 -13.06 2.45
N TYR A 11 -5.85 -12.94 2.28
CA TYR A 11 -6.44 -11.77 1.61
C TYR A 11 -6.12 -10.46 2.32
N GLY A 12 -6.20 -10.43 3.65
CA GLY A 12 -5.82 -9.23 4.41
C GLY A 12 -4.35 -8.84 4.18
N VAL A 13 -3.44 -9.81 4.15
CA VAL A 13 -2.01 -9.55 3.88
C VAL A 13 -1.83 -8.97 2.48
N ALA A 14 -2.53 -9.52 1.49
CA ALA A 14 -2.46 -9.04 0.10
C ALA A 14 -3.04 -7.64 -0.06
N GLU A 15 -4.12 -7.31 0.65
CA GLU A 15 -4.71 -5.97 0.68
C GLU A 15 -3.75 -4.94 1.28
N PHE A 16 -3.11 -5.26 2.41
CA PHE A 16 -2.08 -4.39 3.01
C PHE A 16 -0.85 -4.23 2.11
N ALA A 17 -0.41 -5.31 1.47
CA ALA A 17 0.70 -5.25 0.51
C ALA A 17 0.36 -4.34 -0.67
N LEU A 18 -0.85 -4.46 -1.24
CA LEU A 18 -1.33 -3.59 -2.31
C LEU A 18 -1.39 -2.12 -1.85
N ALA A 19 -1.93 -1.85 -0.66
CA ALA A 19 -1.99 -0.51 -0.10
C ALA A 19 -0.60 0.10 0.09
N SER A 20 0.37 -0.69 0.57
CA SER A 20 1.78 -0.26 0.71
C SER A 20 2.39 0.08 -0.65
N VAL A 21 2.19 -0.75 -1.67
CA VAL A 21 2.69 -0.50 -3.04
C VAL A 21 2.09 0.79 -3.62
N LEU A 22 0.78 1.01 -3.44
CA LEU A 22 0.09 2.21 -3.90
C LEU A 22 0.59 3.47 -3.20
N TYR A 23 0.73 3.43 -1.87
CA TYR A 23 1.25 4.54 -1.07
C TYR A 23 2.65 4.96 -1.53
N HIS A 24 3.51 3.98 -1.84
CA HIS A 24 4.89 4.22 -2.27
C HIS A 24 5.05 4.35 -3.80
N ALA A 25 3.98 4.39 -4.59
CA ALA A 25 4.07 4.33 -6.06
C ALA A 25 5.01 5.38 -6.67
N ASP A 26 4.98 6.63 -6.18
CA ASP A 26 5.84 7.71 -6.70
C ASP A 26 7.31 7.50 -6.30
N PHE A 27 7.55 7.04 -5.07
CA PHE A 27 8.88 6.67 -4.59
C PHE A 27 9.46 5.49 -5.41
N LEU A 28 8.63 4.50 -5.72
CA LEU A 28 9.04 3.37 -6.54
C LEU A 28 9.37 3.85 -7.96
N ARG A 29 8.59 4.78 -8.55
CA ARG A 29 8.85 5.32 -9.90
C ARG A 29 10.20 6.05 -9.98
N THR A 30 10.60 6.75 -8.93
CA THR A 30 11.86 7.50 -8.90
C THR A 30 13.07 6.61 -8.61
N ASN A 31 12.89 5.50 -7.86
CA ASN A 31 14.00 4.68 -7.38
C ASN A 31 14.18 3.33 -8.08
N LEU A 32 13.13 2.77 -8.72
CA LEU A 32 13.26 1.52 -9.48
C LEU A 32 13.48 1.75 -10.97
N GLN A 33 14.31 0.89 -11.55
CA GLN A 33 14.55 0.84 -12.98
C GLN A 33 13.27 0.56 -13.77
N ARG A 34 13.07 1.25 -14.91
CA ARG A 34 11.87 1.13 -15.76
C ARG A 34 11.65 -0.24 -16.42
N ASN A 35 12.65 -1.11 -16.49
CA ASN A 35 12.51 -2.44 -17.11
C ASN A 35 11.92 -3.52 -16.16
N ARG A 36 11.51 -3.16 -14.96
CA ARG A 36 10.99 -4.13 -13.97
C ARG A 36 9.58 -4.61 -14.36
N PRO A 37 9.25 -5.91 -14.13
CA PRO A 37 7.92 -6.45 -14.42
C PRO A 37 6.77 -5.69 -13.76
N LEU A 38 7.02 -5.06 -12.61
CA LEU A 38 6.08 -4.21 -11.89
C LEU A 38 5.45 -3.16 -12.81
N TRP A 39 6.26 -2.51 -13.63
CA TRP A 39 5.80 -1.44 -14.53
C TRP A 39 4.97 -1.96 -15.69
N LYS A 40 5.10 -3.24 -16.04
CA LYS A 40 4.29 -3.90 -17.07
C LYS A 40 2.94 -4.39 -16.53
N SER A 41 2.72 -4.33 -15.21
CA SER A 41 1.44 -4.72 -14.62
C SER A 41 0.36 -3.69 -14.94
N THR A 42 -0.88 -4.15 -15.06
CA THR A 42 -2.05 -3.31 -15.34
C THR A 42 -2.20 -2.16 -14.34
N LEU A 43 -1.81 -2.39 -13.08
CA LEU A 43 -1.86 -1.40 -12.01
C LEU A 43 -1.04 -0.13 -12.31
N PHE A 44 0.13 -0.30 -12.94
CA PHE A 44 1.04 0.82 -13.21
C PHE A 44 0.94 1.37 -14.64
N GLN A 45 0.22 0.68 -15.52
CA GLN A 45 -0.05 1.11 -16.89
C GLN A 45 -1.25 2.08 -16.98
N ASP A 46 -2.24 1.93 -16.10
CA ASP A 46 -3.40 2.83 -16.04
C ASP A 46 -3.19 3.89 -14.93
N GLU A 47 -2.77 5.08 -15.34
CA GLU A 47 -2.49 6.18 -14.42
C GLU A 47 -3.75 6.73 -13.73
N ALA A 48 -4.90 6.71 -14.42
CA ALA A 48 -6.17 7.18 -13.83
C ALA A 48 -6.65 6.21 -12.73
N MET A 49 -6.57 4.91 -13.00
CA MET A 49 -6.86 3.87 -12.02
C MET A 49 -5.88 3.93 -10.84
N LEU A 50 -4.58 4.06 -11.12
CA LEU A 50 -3.56 4.18 -10.08
C LEU A 50 -3.83 5.36 -9.15
N ASN A 51 -4.15 6.54 -9.70
CA ASN A 51 -4.47 7.72 -8.90
C ASN A 51 -5.76 7.54 -8.08
N THR A 52 -6.76 6.87 -8.65
CA THR A 52 -8.01 6.52 -7.94
C THR A 52 -7.77 5.53 -6.80
N LEU A 53 -6.83 4.60 -6.96
CA LEU A 53 -6.48 3.63 -5.92
C LEU A 53 -5.62 4.28 -4.83
N LYS A 54 -4.67 5.15 -5.21
CA LYS A 54 -3.85 5.93 -4.26
C LYS A 54 -4.71 6.76 -3.31
N SER A 55 -5.77 7.42 -3.81
CA SER A 55 -6.66 8.23 -2.96
C SER A 55 -7.48 7.43 -1.94
N LYS A 56 -7.58 6.10 -2.12
CA LYS A 56 -8.25 5.20 -1.17
C LYS A 56 -7.32 4.69 -0.07
N VAL A 57 -6.01 4.88 -0.20
CA VAL A 57 -5.06 4.45 0.82
C VAL A 57 -5.08 5.45 1.97
N VAL A 58 -5.64 5.02 3.10
CA VAL A 58 -5.65 5.80 4.35
C VAL A 58 -4.59 5.22 5.27
N CYS A 59 -3.53 5.99 5.52
CA CYS A 59 -2.56 5.66 6.56
C CYS A 59 -3.02 6.33 7.86
N CYS A 60 -3.18 5.56 8.94
CA CYS A 60 -3.41 6.10 10.28
C CYS A 60 -2.12 6.77 10.80
N MET A 61 -1.72 7.87 10.16
CA MET A 61 -0.59 8.67 10.60
C MET A 61 -0.99 9.46 11.86
N PRO A 62 -0.07 9.72 12.80
CA PRO A 62 -0.37 10.35 14.08
C PRO A 62 -1.13 11.69 14.00
N LYS A 63 -1.01 12.39 12.86
CA LYS A 63 -1.64 13.69 12.64
C LYS A 63 -3.12 13.61 12.23
N GLU A 64 -3.59 12.46 11.78
CA GLU A 64 -4.96 12.28 11.27
C GLU A 64 -5.75 11.41 12.25
N ALA A 65 -6.49 12.10 13.11
CA ALA A 65 -7.23 11.60 14.26
C ALA A 65 -8.29 10.52 13.94
N ARG A 66 -7.87 9.28 13.71
CA ARG A 66 -8.76 8.09 13.74
C ARG A 66 -8.28 6.94 14.63
N GLY A 67 -7.06 6.99 15.14
CA GLY A 67 -6.56 6.03 16.11
C GLY A 67 -5.67 6.75 17.10
N ARG A 68 -5.93 6.54 18.39
CA ARG A 68 -5.07 6.97 19.51
C ARG A 68 -3.74 6.19 19.54
N MET A 69 -3.08 6.07 18.39
CA MET A 69 -1.76 5.46 18.28
C MET A 69 -0.75 6.59 18.13
N GLU A 70 -0.53 7.29 19.24
CA GLU A 70 0.68 8.10 19.38
C GLU A 70 1.85 7.16 19.66
N ALA A 71 3.00 7.46 19.07
CA ALA A 71 4.23 6.77 19.43
C ALA A 71 4.52 7.10 20.90
N THR A 72 4.18 6.18 21.80
CA THR A 72 4.31 6.38 23.25
C THR A 72 5.78 6.47 23.69
N GLY A 73 6.72 6.07 22.82
CA GLY A 73 8.13 5.91 23.17
C GLY A 73 8.37 4.74 24.15
N ILE A 74 7.31 4.05 24.57
CA ILE A 74 7.36 2.95 25.52
C ILE A 74 7.34 1.64 24.72
N PRO A 75 8.35 0.78 24.88
CA PRO A 75 8.35 -0.54 24.27
C PRO A 75 7.10 -1.34 24.70
N PRO A 76 6.49 -2.16 23.83
CA PRO A 76 5.20 -2.84 24.07
C PRO A 76 5.23 -3.91 25.19
N HIS A 77 6.35 -4.06 25.89
CA HIS A 77 6.59 -5.09 26.90
C HIS A 77 6.82 -4.52 28.32
N VAL A 78 6.49 -3.25 28.54
CA VAL A 78 6.49 -2.64 29.89
C VAL A 78 5.11 -2.76 30.53
#